data_AF-A0A0H5R5P5-F1
#
_entry.id   AF-A0A0H5R5P5-F1
#
_cell.length_a   1.000
_cell.length_b   1.000
_cell.length_c   1.000
_cell.angle_alpha   90.00
_cell.angle_beta   90.00
_cell.angle_gamma   90.00
#
_symmetry.space_group_name_H-M   'P 1'
#
loop_
_entity.id
_entity.type
_entity.pdbx_description
1 polymer ?
#
loop_
_entity_poly.entity_id
_entity_poly.type
_entity_poly.pdbx_seq_one_letter_code
_entity_poly.pdbx_strand_id
1 'polypeptide(L)'
;MPLEYDVEIFGLAESTHERSCNRHAVCGEQVDVGSLIRVKFSIIDGPNGIEEALPVVVIVNGEERCRVGFLPNKYLPRKDELVEKFAQVCEVYDCSESRYRRQQSSRNGGMAKCAWLEHIPYLE
;
A
#
# COMPACT_ATOMS: atom_id res chain seq x y z
N MET A 1 -10.80 -12.50 -14.99
CA MET A 1 -11.17 -11.12 -14.59
C MET A 1 -9.95 -10.25 -14.78
N PRO A 2 -10.02 -9.13 -15.51
CA PRO A 2 -8.89 -8.20 -15.63
C PRO A 2 -8.44 -7.70 -14.24
N LEU A 3 -7.15 -7.38 -14.09
CA LEU A 3 -6.69 -6.61 -12.93
C LEU A 3 -7.53 -5.33 -12.85
N GLU A 4 -8.11 -5.04 -11.68
CA GLU A 4 -8.65 -3.72 -11.44
C GLU A 4 -7.50 -2.72 -11.68
N TYR A 5 -7.76 -1.67 -12.48
CA TYR A 5 -6.77 -0.65 -12.82
C TYR A 5 -6.16 0.01 -11.58
N ASP A 6 -6.93 0.01 -10.51
CA ASP A 6 -6.58 0.57 -9.22
C ASP A 6 -6.49 -0.53 -8.16
N VAL A 7 -5.65 -0.28 -7.17
CA VAL A 7 -5.50 -1.10 -5.98
C VAL A 7 -5.57 -0.22 -4.74
N GLU A 8 -6.12 -0.75 -3.65
CA GLU A 8 -6.12 -0.07 -2.36
C GLU A 8 -5.07 -0.69 -1.44
N ILE A 9 -4.29 0.17 -0.79
CA ILE A 9 -3.36 -0.20 0.28
C ILE A 9 -3.92 0.27 1.62
N PHE A 10 -3.64 -0.47 2.69
CA PHE A 10 -4.08 -0.14 4.05
C PHE A 10 -2.93 -0.22 5.06
N GLY A 11 -3.19 0.27 6.28
CA GLY A 11 -2.24 0.27 7.39
C GLY A 11 -1.17 1.36 7.29
N LEU A 12 -1.45 2.46 6.58
CA LEU A 12 -0.50 3.59 6.46
C LEU A 12 -0.20 4.30 7.79
N ALA A 13 -1.15 4.29 8.71
CA ALA A 13 -1.04 4.88 10.03
C ALA A 13 -0.57 3.87 11.11
N GLU A 14 -0.21 2.64 10.71
CA GLU A 14 0.14 1.55 11.64
C GLU A 14 1.65 1.29 11.69
N SER A 15 2.23 1.21 12.89
CA SER A 15 3.67 0.94 13.09
C SER A 15 4.02 -0.54 13.32
N THR A 16 3.03 -1.43 13.30
CA THR A 16 3.20 -2.88 13.53
C THR A 16 3.64 -3.64 12.27
N HIS A 17 4.00 -4.94 12.39
CA HIS A 17 4.37 -5.82 11.27
C HIS A 17 5.51 -5.27 10.39
N GLU A 18 6.57 -4.81 11.04
CA GLU A 18 7.78 -4.23 10.40
C GLU A 18 7.53 -2.88 9.67
N ARG A 19 6.42 -2.19 9.99
CA ARG A 19 6.14 -0.80 9.53
C ARG A 19 6.73 0.28 10.45
N SER A 20 7.72 -0.07 11.27
CA SER A 20 8.48 0.84 12.12
C SER A 20 9.95 0.83 11.69
N CYS A 21 10.49 1.96 11.28
CA CYS A 21 11.92 2.13 11.05
C CYS A 21 12.51 3.11 12.07
N ASN A 22 13.83 3.22 12.14
CA ASN A 22 14.50 4.16 13.04
C ASN A 22 14.38 5.64 12.62
N ARG A 23 13.71 5.94 11.50
CA ARG A 23 13.56 7.30 10.95
C ARG A 23 12.15 7.87 11.12
N HIS A 24 11.13 7.01 11.25
CA HIS A 24 9.73 7.42 11.28
C HIS A 24 9.02 6.76 12.46
N ALA A 25 8.16 7.51 13.15
CA ALA A 25 7.27 6.94 14.15
C ALA A 25 6.28 5.97 13.50
N VAL A 26 5.76 6.34 12.33
CA VAL A 26 4.92 5.51 11.47
C VAL A 26 5.41 5.66 10.03
N CYS A 27 5.85 4.56 9.40
CA CYS A 27 6.46 4.65 8.07
C CYS A 27 5.50 5.13 6.98
N GLY A 28 4.20 4.87 7.09
CA GLY A 28 3.24 5.28 6.06
C GLY A 28 2.91 6.77 6.04
N GLU A 29 3.30 7.56 7.04
CA GLU A 29 3.14 9.03 7.03
C GLU A 29 3.93 9.71 5.90
N GLN A 30 4.97 9.07 5.38
CA GLN A 30 5.74 9.60 4.26
C GLN A 30 5.04 9.40 2.90
N VAL A 31 3.92 8.66 2.87
CA VAL A 31 3.18 8.37 1.65
C VAL A 31 2.24 9.52 1.34
N ASP A 32 2.48 10.16 0.20
CA ASP A 32 1.63 11.22 -0.35
C ASP A 32 1.22 10.90 -1.81
N VAL A 33 0.27 11.65 -2.35
CA VAL A 33 -0.12 11.59 -3.77
C VAL A 33 1.12 11.75 -4.65
N GLY A 34 1.26 10.85 -5.63
CA GLY A 34 2.40 10.76 -6.52
C GLY A 34 3.51 9.84 -6.05
N SER A 35 3.50 9.38 -4.78
CA SER A 35 4.48 8.42 -4.27
C SER A 35 4.49 7.13 -5.09
N LEU A 36 5.68 6.63 -5.38
CA LEU A 36 5.86 5.33 -6.01
C LEU A 36 5.99 4.25 -4.95
N ILE A 37 5.29 3.14 -5.17
CA ILE A 37 5.33 1.99 -4.29
C ILE A 37 5.63 0.71 -5.08
N ARG A 38 6.12 -0.30 -4.37
CA ARG A 38 6.32 -1.65 -4.90
C ARG A 38 5.72 -2.68 -3.96
N VAL A 39 5.07 -3.68 -4.53
CA VAL A 39 4.50 -4.80 -3.78
C VAL A 39 5.58 -5.86 -3.55
N LYS A 40 5.61 -6.41 -2.34
CA LYS A 40 6.49 -7.50 -1.93
C LYS A 40 5.66 -8.65 -1.39
N PHE A 41 6.29 -9.82 -1.27
CA PHE A 41 5.75 -10.95 -0.54
C PHE A 41 6.53 -11.12 0.77
N SER A 42 5.82 -11.41 1.85
CA SER A 42 6.44 -11.70 3.14
C SER A 42 5.58 -12.65 3.96
N ILE A 43 6.21 -13.32 4.90
CA ILE A 43 5.55 -14.11 5.94
C ILE A 43 5.70 -13.31 7.23
N ILE A 44 4.59 -12.92 7.85
CA ILE A 44 4.55 -12.07 9.04
C ILE A 44 3.92 -12.80 10.22
N ASP A 45 4.23 -12.37 11.44
CA ASP A 45 3.51 -12.79 12.64
C ASP A 45 2.26 -11.92 12.79
N GLY A 46 1.10 -12.49 12.45
CA GLY A 46 -0.20 -11.85 12.49
C GLY A 46 -1.01 -12.23 13.73
N PRO A 47 -2.24 -11.72 13.86
CA PRO A 47 -3.09 -11.96 15.04
C PRO A 47 -3.42 -13.44 15.28
N ASN A 48 -3.42 -14.27 14.24
CA ASN A 48 -3.70 -15.70 14.34
C ASN A 48 -2.44 -16.57 14.17
N GLY A 49 -1.26 -15.97 14.31
CA GLY A 49 0.04 -16.60 14.10
C GLY A 49 0.65 -16.25 12.75
N ILE A 50 1.47 -17.15 12.22
CA ILE A 50 2.25 -16.92 11.00
C ILE A 50 1.31 -16.86 9.78
N GLU A 51 1.31 -15.74 9.07
CA GLU A 51 0.44 -15.47 7.92
C GLU A 51 1.24 -14.98 6.70
N GLU A 52 0.78 -15.35 5.49
CA GLU A 52 1.27 -14.73 4.25
C GLU A 52 0.71 -13.32 4.11
N ALA A 53 1.53 -12.39 3.67
CA ALA A 53 1.14 -11.00 3.47
C ALA A 53 1.79 -10.40 2.23
N LEU A 54 1.15 -9.34 1.72
CA LEU A 54 1.62 -8.55 0.59
C LEU A 54 1.99 -7.14 1.04
N PRO A 55 3.15 -6.96 1.69
CA PRO A 55 3.60 -5.65 2.10
C PRO A 55 3.92 -4.75 0.91
N VAL A 56 3.77 -3.46 1.14
CA VAL A 56 4.04 -2.39 0.18
C VAL A 56 5.22 -1.58 0.71
N VAL A 57 6.24 -1.40 -0.13
CA VAL A 57 7.39 -0.55 0.17
C VAL A 57 7.35 0.72 -0.67
N VAL A 58 7.76 1.84 -0.10
CA VAL A 58 7.87 3.10 -0.83
C VAL A 58 9.22 3.21 -1.55
N ILE A 59 9.20 3.77 -2.75
CA ILE A 59 10.39 4.05 -3.55
C ILE A 59 10.74 5.53 -3.42
N VAL A 60 11.96 5.82 -2.98
CA VAL A 60 12.46 7.20 -2.83
C VAL A 60 13.83 7.30 -3.48
N ASN A 61 13.97 8.20 -4.44
CA ASN A 61 15.19 8.39 -5.23
C ASN A 61 15.66 7.10 -5.94
N GLY A 62 14.72 6.31 -6.45
CA GLY A 62 15.00 5.05 -7.16
C GLY A 62 15.33 3.86 -6.26
N GLU A 63 15.29 4.01 -4.94
CA GLU A 63 15.59 2.95 -3.98
C GLU A 63 14.36 2.57 -3.15
N GLU A 64 14.22 1.28 -2.85
CA GLU A 64 13.26 0.80 -1.85
C GLU A 64 13.64 1.34 -0.46
N ARG A 65 12.66 1.85 0.27
CA ARG A 65 12.84 2.39 1.63
C ARG A 65 12.05 1.56 2.64
N CYS A 66 11.02 2.17 3.22
CA CYS A 66 10.26 1.59 4.31
C CYS A 66 9.11 0.75 3.75
N ARG A 67 8.74 -0.31 4.49
CA ARG A 67 7.40 -0.88 4.39
C ARG A 67 6.41 0.14 4.95
N VAL A 68 5.42 0.51 4.15
CA VAL A 68 4.47 1.59 4.46
C VAL A 68 3.05 1.10 4.64
N GLY A 69 2.70 -0.05 4.08
CA GLY A 69 1.34 -0.59 4.16
C GLY A 69 1.28 -1.99 3.58
N PHE A 70 0.06 -2.48 3.33
CA PHE A 70 -0.21 -3.82 2.84
C PHE A 70 -1.33 -3.81 1.80
N LEU A 71 -1.27 -4.78 0.88
CA LEU A 71 -2.43 -5.13 0.06
C LEU A 71 -3.40 -6.03 0.84
N PRO A 72 -4.72 -5.84 0.66
CA PRO A 72 -5.74 -6.70 1.25
C PRO A 72 -5.52 -8.19 0.95
N ASN A 73 -5.81 -9.06 1.93
CA ASN A 73 -5.64 -10.51 1.80
C ASN A 73 -6.40 -11.12 0.60
N LYS A 74 -7.46 -10.45 0.10
CA LYS A 74 -8.15 -10.84 -1.14
C LYS A 74 -7.22 -10.91 -2.37
N TYR A 75 -6.05 -10.26 -2.32
CA TYR A 75 -5.05 -10.27 -3.40
C TYR A 75 -4.01 -11.40 -3.27
N LEU A 76 -3.92 -12.10 -2.13
CA LEU A 76 -2.98 -13.22 -1.92
C LEU A 76 -3.09 -14.34 -2.98
N PRO A 77 -4.29 -14.76 -3.43
CA PRO A 77 -4.42 -15.76 -4.50
C PRO A 77 -3.77 -15.35 -5.82
N ARG A 78 -3.44 -14.05 -5.98
CA ARG A 78 -2.82 -13.47 -7.17
C ARG A 78 -1.41 -12.94 -6.87
N LYS A 79 -0.78 -13.36 -5.77
CA LYS A 79 0.53 -12.85 -5.36
C LYS A 79 1.57 -12.90 -6.48
N ASP A 80 1.60 -13.97 -7.25
CA ASP A 80 2.56 -14.16 -8.35
C ASP A 80 2.38 -13.13 -9.49
N GLU A 81 1.19 -12.55 -9.63
CA GLU A 81 0.90 -11.50 -10.60
C GLU A 81 1.18 -10.09 -10.08
N LEU A 82 1.30 -9.92 -8.76
CA LEU A 82 1.33 -8.60 -8.11
C LEU A 82 2.68 -8.28 -7.48
N VAL A 83 3.40 -9.29 -7.01
CA VAL A 83 4.70 -9.15 -6.37
C VAL A 83 5.70 -8.54 -7.36
N GLU A 84 6.55 -7.65 -6.86
CA GLU A 84 7.50 -6.83 -7.62
C GLU A 84 6.88 -5.78 -8.55
N LYS A 85 5.55 -5.69 -8.69
CA LYS A 85 4.90 -4.63 -9.48
C LYS A 85 4.94 -3.28 -8.77
N PHE A 86 4.99 -2.24 -9.60
CA PHE A 86 4.97 -0.85 -9.16
C PHE A 86 3.60 -0.22 -9.35
N ALA A 87 3.23 0.62 -8.40
CA ALA A 87 2.03 1.45 -8.48
C ALA A 87 2.36 2.87 -8.00
N GLN A 88 1.55 3.83 -8.44
CA GLN A 88 1.61 5.21 -7.98
C GLN A 88 0.41 5.52 -7.11
N VAL A 89 0.63 6.18 -5.98
CA VAL A 89 -0.44 6.67 -5.10
C VAL A 89 -1.18 7.80 -5.80
N CYS A 90 -2.49 7.65 -5.97
CA CYS A 90 -3.36 8.63 -6.62
C CYS A 90 -4.21 9.42 -5.61
N GLU A 91 -4.53 8.82 -4.46
CA GLU A 91 -5.33 9.47 -3.42
C GLU A 91 -5.00 8.88 -2.05
N VAL A 92 -4.82 9.74 -1.04
CA VAL A 92 -4.72 9.35 0.38
C VAL A 92 -6.05 9.64 1.07
N TYR A 93 -6.65 8.62 1.70
CA TYR A 93 -8.05 8.70 2.13
C TYR A 93 -8.27 9.56 3.38
N ASP A 94 -7.25 9.76 4.22
CA ASP A 94 -7.36 10.60 5.43
C ASP A 94 -7.72 12.05 5.12
N CYS A 95 -7.23 12.57 4.00
CA CYS A 95 -7.47 13.94 3.52
C CYS A 95 -8.54 14.01 2.42
N SER A 96 -9.17 12.89 2.06
CA SER A 96 -10.19 12.85 0.99
C SER A 96 -11.39 13.73 1.35
N GLU A 97 -12.03 14.39 0.37
CA GLU A 97 -13.26 15.16 0.57
C GLU A 97 -14.46 14.27 0.95
N SER A 98 -14.42 12.99 0.57
CA SER A 98 -15.46 12.02 0.89
C SER A 98 -15.40 11.58 2.34
N ARG A 99 -16.45 11.87 3.11
CA ARG A 99 -16.61 11.40 4.50
C ARG A 99 -16.55 9.86 4.59
N TYR A 100 -17.07 9.18 3.57
CA TYR A 100 -17.03 7.72 3.51
C TYR A 100 -15.58 7.20 3.42
N ARG A 101 -14.75 7.79 2.55
CA ARG A 101 -13.34 7.42 2.41
C ARG A 101 -12.54 7.68 3.68
N ARG A 102 -12.74 8.86 4.30
CA ARG A 102 -12.12 9.16 5.62
C ARG A 102 -12.51 8.14 6.69
N GLN A 103 -13.79 7.73 6.71
CA GLN A 103 -14.27 6.70 7.65
C GLN A 103 -13.65 5.33 7.36
N GLN A 104 -13.51 4.93 6.09
CA GLN A 104 -12.81 3.69 5.73
C GLN A 104 -11.35 3.73 6.15
N SER A 105 -10.66 4.85 5.92
CA SER A 105 -9.26 5.03 6.29
C SER A 105 -9.05 4.86 7.80
N SER A 106 -9.86 5.55 8.61
CA SER A 106 -9.81 5.43 10.07
C SER A 106 -10.02 4.00 10.58
N ARG A 107 -10.86 3.20 9.92
CA ARG A 107 -11.11 1.79 10.31
C ARG A 107 -9.97 0.85 9.94
N ASN A 108 -9.21 1.18 8.89
CA ASN A 108 -8.16 0.32 8.36
C ASN A 108 -6.75 0.83 8.71
N GLY A 109 -6.65 1.78 9.65
CA GLY A 109 -5.38 2.36 10.08
C GLY A 109 -4.66 3.08 8.94
N GLY A 110 -5.37 3.91 8.17
CA GLY A 110 -4.84 4.67 7.04
C GLY A 110 -4.93 3.90 5.71
N MET A 111 -5.47 4.55 4.67
CA MET A 111 -5.65 3.96 3.34
C MET A 111 -5.22 4.89 2.22
N ALA A 112 -4.79 4.30 1.12
CA ALA A 112 -4.59 5.02 -0.13
C ALA A 112 -5.04 4.19 -1.33
N LYS A 113 -5.48 4.90 -2.37
CA LYS A 113 -5.75 4.35 -3.69
C LYS A 113 -4.52 4.54 -4.57
N CYS A 114 -4.12 3.48 -5.27
CA CYS A 114 -2.97 3.46 -6.16
C CYS A 114 -3.37 2.96 -7.55
N ALA A 115 -2.72 3.45 -8.59
CA ALA A 115 -2.84 2.94 -9.95
C ALA A 115 -1.58 2.18 -10.36
N TRP A 116 -1.74 1.05 -11.03
CA TRP A 116 -0.59 0.26 -11.52
C TRP A 116 0.14 1.00 -12.65
N LEU A 117 1.47 1.05 -12.58
CA LEU A 117 2.26 1.75 -13.61
C LEU A 117 2.14 1.10 -15.01
N GLU A 118 1.86 -0.20 -15.07
CA GLU A 118 1.64 -0.94 -16.32
C GLU A 118 0.34 -0.56 -17.06
N HIS A 119 -0.54 0.19 -16.40
CA HIS A 119 -1.84 0.58 -16.93
C HIS A 119 -2.07 2.09 -16.97
N ILE A 120 -0.99 2.89 -16.95
CA ILE A 120 -1.09 4.35 -17.11
C ILE A 120 -1.61 4.66 -18.52
N PRO A 121 -2.75 5.36 -18.66
CA PRO A 121 -3.26 5.76 -19.96
C PRO A 121 -2.37 6.83 -20.60
N TYR A 122 -2.19 6.75 -21.92
CA TYR A 122 -1.58 7.84 -22.69
C TYR A 122 -2.55 9.02 -22.76
N LEU A 123 -2.06 10.22 -22.49
CA LEU A 123 -2.79 11.45 -22.81
C LEU A 123 -2.55 11.76 -24.29
N GLU A 124 -3.62 11.73 -25.09
CA GLU A 124 -3.63 12.29 -26.46
C GLU A 124 -3.70 13.82 -26.44
#